data_AF-A0A7V9GTI5-F1
#
_entry.id   AF-A0A7V9GTI5-F1
#
_cell.length_a   1.000
_cell.length_b   1.000
_cell.length_c   1.000
_cell.angle_alpha   90.00
_cell.angle_beta   90.00
_cell.angle_gamma   90.00
#
_symmetry.space_group_name_H-M   'P 1'
#
loop_
_entity.id
_entity.type
_entity.pdbx_description
1 polymer ?
#
loop_
_entity_poly.entity_id
_entity_poly.type
_entity_poly.pdbx_seq_one_letter_code
_entity_poly.pdbx_strand_id
1 'polypeptide(L)'
;MTDHKKLRASGMAAALALALGLAACGGEKTDVSKPVEELNTSLKATGVTLDCPKEVDGGAGTDFECTFKGPGGDQKTTLTIKKQGDDLTVDGKDQKQFQTALEKSLGE
;
A
#
# COMPACT_ATOMS: atom_id res chain seq x y z
N MET A 1 17.12 -7.96 49.59
CA MET A 1 17.91 -9.17 49.88
C MET A 1 17.09 -10.33 49.34
N THR A 2 17.03 -10.55 48.03
CA THR A 2 18.08 -11.00 47.10
C THR A 2 18.45 -12.45 47.33
N ASP A 3 17.72 -13.38 46.69
CA ASP A 3 18.22 -14.73 46.40
C ASP A 3 17.50 -15.32 45.19
N HIS A 4 17.88 -14.85 43.99
CA HIS A 4 17.56 -15.57 42.75
C HIS A 4 18.62 -16.66 42.54
N LYS A 5 18.16 -17.87 42.82
CA LYS A 5 18.86 -19.14 42.67
C LYS A 5 19.32 -19.34 41.21
N LYS A 6 20.62 -19.57 41.06
CA LYS A 6 21.33 -20.02 39.84
C LYS A 6 20.51 -21.00 39.00
N LEU A 7 20.23 -20.65 37.75
CA LEU A 7 20.19 -21.60 36.64
C LEU A 7 21.32 -21.25 35.67
N ARG A 8 22.42 -21.99 35.78
CA ARG A 8 23.34 -22.22 34.67
C ARG A 8 22.91 -23.52 34.02
N ALA A 9 22.45 -23.46 32.79
CA ALA A 9 22.39 -24.61 31.89
C ALA A 9 22.80 -24.12 30.50
N SER A 10 24.02 -24.49 30.13
CA SER A 10 24.56 -24.40 28.79
C SER A 10 23.65 -25.13 27.78
N GLY A 11 23.54 -24.60 26.57
CA GLY A 11 22.92 -25.31 25.45
C GLY A 11 22.89 -24.43 24.21
N MET A 12 23.91 -24.58 23.36
CA MET A 12 24.04 -23.90 22.08
C MET A 12 22.82 -24.13 21.19
N ALA A 13 22.27 -23.05 20.65
CA ALA A 13 21.68 -23.06 19.32
C ALA A 13 21.94 -21.68 18.70
N ALA A 14 22.90 -21.65 17.78
CA ALA A 14 23.02 -20.60 16.79
C ALA A 14 21.70 -20.56 16.00
N ALA A 15 20.77 -19.70 16.41
CA ALA A 15 19.71 -19.28 15.51
C ALA A 15 20.34 -18.23 14.60
N LEU A 16 20.69 -18.69 13.40
CA LEU A 16 21.13 -17.89 12.28
C LEU A 16 20.37 -16.57 12.25
N ALA A 17 21.13 -15.49 12.16
CA ALA A 17 20.66 -14.22 11.64
C ALA A 17 20.03 -14.47 10.25
N LEU A 18 18.72 -14.66 10.19
CA LEU A 18 17.95 -14.39 8.99
C LEU A 18 17.75 -12.88 8.92
N ALA A 19 18.83 -12.22 8.51
CA ALA A 19 18.75 -10.98 7.76
C ALA A 19 17.97 -11.26 6.46
N LEU A 20 16.65 -11.25 6.56
CA LEU A 20 15.78 -10.95 5.42
C LEU A 20 15.63 -9.43 5.47
N GLY A 21 16.51 -8.65 4.83
CA GLY A 21 16.73 -8.77 3.41
C GLY A 21 15.53 -8.24 2.63
N LEU A 22 14.87 -7.19 3.12
CA LEU A 22 14.13 -6.24 2.29
C LEU A 22 14.47 -4.83 2.81
N ALA A 23 15.73 -4.44 2.63
CA ALA A 23 15.90 -3.09 2.09
C ALA A 23 15.01 -3.08 0.84
N ALA A 24 13.93 -2.31 0.88
CA ALA A 24 13.22 -1.92 -0.32
C ALA A 24 14.28 -1.34 -1.26
N CYS A 25 14.79 -2.18 -2.15
CA CYS A 25 15.66 -1.75 -3.23
C CYS A 25 14.71 -0.98 -4.14
N GLY A 26 14.59 0.32 -3.88
CA GLY A 26 13.76 1.25 -4.64
C GLY A 26 14.28 1.35 -6.06
N GLY A 27 13.90 0.36 -6.87
CA GLY A 27 14.36 0.20 -8.25
C GLY A 27 13.59 -0.88 -9.02
N GLU A 28 12.89 -1.80 -8.36
CA GLU A 28 11.85 -2.60 -9.02
C GLU A 28 10.59 -1.74 -9.18
N LYS A 29 10.20 -1.53 -10.45
CA LYS A 29 8.93 -0.90 -10.79
C LYS A 29 7.82 -1.92 -10.59
N THR A 30 6.80 -1.54 -9.84
CA THR A 30 5.57 -2.32 -9.74
C THR A 30 4.55 -1.78 -10.74
N ASP A 31 4.03 -2.65 -11.59
CA ASP A 31 2.86 -2.35 -12.41
C ASP A 31 1.62 -2.28 -11.50
N VAL A 32 1.03 -1.10 -11.42
CA VAL A 32 -0.23 -0.85 -10.69
C VAL A 32 -1.39 -0.64 -11.65
N SER A 33 -1.17 -0.78 -12.96
CA SER A 33 -2.20 -0.63 -13.99
C SER A 33 -3.40 -1.54 -13.71
N LYS A 34 -3.16 -2.84 -13.49
CA LYS A 34 -4.23 -3.82 -13.22
C LYS A 34 -5.08 -3.48 -11.99
N PRO A 35 -4.52 -3.31 -10.78
CA PRO A 35 -5.34 -3.02 -9.61
C PRO A 35 -6.02 -1.65 -9.70
N VAL A 36 -5.43 -0.68 -10.40
CA VAL A 36 -6.07 0.62 -10.69
C VAL A 36 -7.24 0.46 -11.67
N GLU A 37 -7.12 -0.39 -12.70
CA GLU A 37 -8.20 -0.67 -13.65
C GLU A 37 -9.41 -1.34 -12.98
N GLU A 38 -9.17 -2.25 -12.02
CA GLU A 38 -10.23 -2.87 -11.23
C GLU A 38 -10.96 -1.84 -10.36
N LEU A 39 -10.20 -0.95 -9.71
CA LEU A 39 -10.76 0.15 -8.92
C LEU A 39 -11.57 1.10 -9.81
N ASN A 40 -11.03 1.47 -10.98
CA ASN A 40 -11.74 2.26 -11.99
C ASN A 40 -13.05 1.61 -12.41
N THR A 41 -13.04 0.29 -12.63
CA THR A 41 -14.25 -0.46 -13.01
C THR A 41 -15.33 -0.37 -11.93
N SER A 42 -14.94 -0.38 -10.66
CA SER A 42 -15.86 -0.17 -9.52
C SER A 42 -16.39 1.26 -9.47
N LEU A 43 -15.56 2.26 -9.82
CA LEU A 43 -15.92 3.67 -9.85
C LEU A 43 -16.71 4.09 -11.10
N LYS A 44 -16.71 3.28 -12.18
CA LYS A 44 -17.49 3.60 -13.40
C LYS A 44 -18.97 3.87 -13.12
N ALA A 45 -19.54 3.21 -12.11
CA ALA A 45 -20.93 3.40 -11.70
C ALA A 45 -21.20 4.80 -11.10
N THR A 46 -20.18 5.47 -10.55
CA THR A 46 -20.31 6.79 -9.93
C THR A 46 -19.98 7.93 -10.92
N GLY A 47 -19.49 7.60 -12.12
CA GLY A 47 -19.06 8.60 -13.11
C GLY A 47 -17.69 9.22 -12.81
N VAL A 48 -16.95 8.68 -11.85
CA VAL A 48 -15.59 9.10 -11.50
C VAL A 48 -14.59 8.09 -12.07
N THR A 49 -13.46 8.59 -12.53
CA THR A 49 -12.32 7.77 -12.96
C THR A 49 -11.08 8.13 -12.14
N LEU A 50 -10.20 7.17 -11.93
CA LEU A 50 -8.93 7.34 -11.24
C LEU A 50 -7.78 7.30 -12.26
N ASP A 51 -7.05 8.41 -12.34
CA ASP A 51 -5.86 8.59 -13.15
C ASP A 51 -4.63 8.35 -12.28
N CYS A 52 -3.98 7.20 -12.46
CA CYS A 52 -2.77 6.81 -11.73
C CYS A 52 -1.60 6.60 -12.69
N PRO A 53 -0.35 6.70 -12.19
CA PRO A 53 0.79 6.17 -12.92
C PRO A 53 0.61 4.66 -13.20
N LYS A 54 1.12 4.20 -14.34
CA LYS A 54 1.10 2.76 -14.71
C LYS A 54 2.07 1.95 -13.86
N GLU A 55 3.23 2.54 -13.62
CA GLU A 55 4.34 1.94 -12.90
C GLU A 55 4.79 2.87 -11.79
N VAL A 56 5.13 2.30 -10.64
CA VAL A 56 5.59 3.02 -9.46
C VAL A 56 6.86 2.36 -8.94
N ASP A 57 7.86 3.18 -8.62
CA ASP A 57 9.12 2.68 -8.07
C ASP A 57 8.91 2.18 -6.64
N GLY A 58 9.10 0.88 -6.44
CA GLY A 58 8.86 0.18 -5.17
C GLY A 58 7.79 -0.91 -5.31
N GLY A 59 7.30 -1.42 -4.18
CA GLY A 59 6.39 -2.57 -4.13
C GLY A 59 5.38 -2.44 -3.01
N ALA A 60 4.98 -3.56 -2.41
CA ALA A 60 4.04 -3.54 -1.30
C ALA A 60 4.49 -2.58 -0.17
N GLY A 61 3.60 -1.69 0.25
CA GLY A 61 3.88 -0.59 1.19
C GLY A 61 4.33 0.72 0.54
N THR A 62 4.54 0.75 -0.78
CA THR A 62 4.82 1.99 -1.52
C THR A 62 3.55 2.81 -1.70
N ASP A 63 3.68 4.09 -1.42
CA ASP A 63 2.63 5.09 -1.66
C ASP A 63 2.83 5.78 -2.99
N PHE A 64 1.74 6.04 -3.71
CA PHE A 64 1.76 6.78 -4.97
C PHE A 64 0.52 7.67 -5.11
N GLU A 65 0.67 8.77 -5.86
CA GLU A 65 -0.40 9.73 -6.07
C GLU A 65 -1.24 9.34 -7.29
N CYS A 66 -2.56 9.44 -7.13
CA CYS A 66 -3.55 9.32 -8.20
C CYS A 66 -4.48 10.53 -8.18
N THR A 67 -5.17 10.75 -9.29
CA THR A 67 -6.14 11.84 -9.42
C THR A 67 -7.51 11.26 -9.77
N PHE A 68 -8.50 11.50 -8.93
CA PHE A 68 -9.90 11.32 -9.30
C PHE A 68 -10.29 12.41 -10.30
N LYS A 69 -10.86 11.99 -11.42
CA LYS A 69 -11.44 12.83 -12.47
C LYS A 69 -12.94 12.59 -12.47
N GLY A 70 -13.71 13.61 -12.15
CA GLY A 70 -15.16 13.53 -12.01
C GLY A 70 -15.84 14.88 -12.24
N PRO A 71 -17.19 14.91 -12.19
CA PRO A 71 -17.98 16.12 -12.45
C PRO A 71 -17.74 17.26 -11.46
N GLY A 72 -17.34 16.96 -10.22
CA GLY A 72 -16.94 17.94 -9.20
C GLY A 72 -15.53 18.51 -9.38
N GLY A 73 -14.80 18.04 -10.39
CA GLY A 73 -13.43 18.42 -10.70
C GLY A 73 -12.39 17.41 -10.22
N ASP A 74 -11.13 17.73 -10.52
CA ASP A 74 -10.00 16.84 -10.26
C ASP A 74 -9.60 16.85 -8.78
N GLN A 75 -9.57 15.68 -8.13
CA GLN A 75 -9.18 15.53 -6.73
C GLN A 75 -8.01 14.57 -6.59
N LYS A 76 -6.92 15.01 -5.95
CA LYS A 76 -5.77 14.16 -5.68
C LYS A 76 -6.05 13.20 -4.53
N THR A 77 -5.53 11.99 -4.64
CA THR A 77 -5.56 10.98 -3.58
C THR A 77 -4.25 10.19 -3.56
N THR A 78 -3.90 9.63 -2.41
CA THR A 78 -2.73 8.76 -2.27
C THR A 78 -3.21 7.33 -2.10
N LEU A 79 -2.73 6.45 -2.98
CA LEU A 79 -2.92 5.01 -2.85
C LEU A 79 -1.65 4.37 -2.31
N THR A 80 -1.83 3.26 -1.62
CA THR A 80 -0.74 2.40 -1.16
C THR A 80 -0.87 1.05 -1.83
N ILE A 81 0.23 0.54 -2.36
CA ILE A 81 0.30 -0.83 -2.90
C ILE A 81 0.22 -1.79 -1.71
N LYS A 82 -0.72 -2.73 -1.76
CA LYS A 82 -0.88 -3.80 -0.78
C LYS A 82 -0.56 -5.13 -1.46
N LYS A 83 0.01 -6.06 -0.69
CA LYS A 83 0.23 -7.44 -1.15
C LYS A 83 -0.79 -8.34 -0.47
N GLN A 84 -1.61 -9.03 -1.26
CA GLN A 84 -2.58 -10.00 -0.79
C GLN A 84 -2.22 -11.37 -1.38
N GLY A 85 -1.49 -12.17 -0.60
CA GLY A 85 -0.95 -13.44 -1.08
C GLY A 85 0.12 -13.20 -2.16
N ASP A 86 -0.10 -13.79 -3.33
CA ASP A 86 0.76 -13.65 -4.51
C ASP A 86 0.37 -12.46 -5.40
N ASP A 87 -0.79 -11.82 -5.14
CA ASP A 87 -1.31 -10.70 -5.92
C ASP A 87 -1.02 -9.33 -5.28
N LEU A 88 -0.97 -8.31 -6.12
CA LEU A 88 -0.81 -6.91 -5.73
C LEU A 88 -2.13 -6.17 -5.90
N THR A 89 -2.56 -5.51 -4.84
CA THR A 89 -3.76 -4.69 -4.80
C THR A 89 -3.40 -3.25 -4.44
N VAL A 90 -4.32 -2.32 -4.61
CA VAL A 90 -4.14 -0.91 -4.24
C VAL A 90 -5.31 -0.48 -3.39
N ASP A 91 -5.04 0.37 -2.40
CA ASP A 91 -6.06 0.86 -1.48
C ASP A 91 -5.72 2.30 -1.05
N GLY A 92 -6.72 3.07 -0.66
CA GLY A 92 -6.49 4.43 -0.17
C GLY A 92 -5.59 4.42 1.05
N LYS A 93 -4.47 5.16 1.02
CA LYS A 93 -3.53 5.25 2.15
C LYS A 93 -4.25 5.65 3.43
N ASP A 94 -5.12 6.64 3.31
CA ASP A 94 -6.04 7.06 4.34
C ASP A 94 -7.47 6.95 3.80
N GLN A 95 -8.24 6.04 4.39
CA GLN A 95 -9.58 5.71 3.92
C GLN A 95 -10.54 6.92 3.98
N LYS A 96 -10.34 7.82 4.94
CA LYS A 96 -11.16 9.02 5.09
C LYS A 96 -10.82 10.04 4.01
N GLN A 97 -9.54 10.31 3.79
CA GLN A 97 -9.10 11.22 2.72
C GLN A 97 -9.47 10.68 1.34
N PHE A 98 -9.36 9.37 1.12
CA PHE A 98 -9.78 8.74 -0.13
C PHE A 98 -11.28 8.96 -0.38
N GLN A 99 -12.13 8.70 0.62
CA GLN A 99 -13.58 8.93 0.50
C GLN A 99 -13.89 10.42 0.29
N THR A 100 -13.28 11.32 1.06
CA THR A 100 -13.49 12.76 0.89
C THR A 100 -13.06 13.26 -0.49
N ALA A 101 -11.97 12.74 -1.06
CA ALA A 101 -11.54 13.10 -2.42
C ALA A 101 -12.50 12.55 -3.48
N LEU A 102 -13.03 11.33 -3.28
CA LEU A 102 -14.05 10.76 -4.14
C LEU A 102 -15.35 11.59 -4.10
N GLU A 103 -15.89 11.87 -2.92
CA GLU A 103 -17.10 12.70 -2.72
C GLU A 103 -16.94 14.09 -3.37
N LYS A 104 -15.80 14.75 -3.14
CA LYS A 104 -15.49 16.03 -3.79
C LYS A 104 -15.44 15.92 -5.32
N SER A 105 -14.91 14.81 -5.85
CA SER A 105 -14.87 14.60 -7.30
C SER A 105 -16.24 14.31 -7.90
N LEU A 106 -17.20 13.86 -7.09
CA LEU A 106 -18.61 13.71 -7.46
C LEU A 106 -19.35 15.05 -7.49
N GLY A 107 -18.80 16.10 -6.85
CA GLY A 107 -19.41 17.43 -6.79
C GLY A 107 -20.45 17.57 -5.69
N GLU A 108 -20.38 16.70 -4.67
CA GLU A 108 -21.22 16.71 -3.47
C GLU A 108 -20.71 17.67 -2.37
#